data_AF-P0DH73-F1
#
_entry.id   AF-P0DH73-F1
#
_cell.length_a   1.000
_cell.length_b   1.000
_cell.length_c   1.000
_cell.angle_alpha   90.00
_cell.angle_beta   90.00
_cell.angle_gamma   90.00
#
_symmetry.space_group_name_H-M   'P 1'
#
loop_
_entity.id
_entity.type
_entity.pdbx_description
1 polymer ?
#
loop_
_entity_poly.entity_id
_entity_poly.type
_entity_poly.pdbx_seq_one_letter_code
_entity_poly.pdbx_strand_id
1 'polypeptide(L)'
;MTKKEQSIWRKEMLALMNEDADWYRNEDTERFKRIQELAKKIETASTRQFSSHISKERFEAYQRMGLQFKEIAEEFHITTTALQQWHKDNGYPIYNKNNRK
;
A
#
# COMPACT_ATOMS: atom_id res chain seq x y z
N MET A 1 -2.12 -5.44 12.95
CA MET A 1 -2.81 -6.61 12.36
C MET A 1 -2.00 -7.86 12.58
N THR A 2 -2.67 -8.94 12.93
CA THR A 2 -2.04 -10.25 13.17
C THR A 2 -1.90 -11.04 11.86
N LYS A 3 -0.90 -11.91 11.76
CA LYS A 3 -0.75 -12.85 10.62
C LYS A 3 -2.01 -13.70 10.38
N LYS A 4 -2.78 -13.94 11.44
CA LYS A 4 -4.04 -14.71 11.39
C LYS A 4 -5.13 -13.98 10.60
N GLU A 5 -5.31 -12.69 10.82
CA GLU A 5 -6.30 -11.88 10.08
C GLU A 5 -5.96 -11.79 8.59
N GLN A 6 -4.69 -11.55 8.25
CA GLN A 6 -4.25 -11.55 6.85
C GLN A 6 -4.51 -12.91 6.18
N SER A 7 -4.29 -14.01 6.90
CA SER A 7 -4.57 -15.35 6.37
C SER A 7 -6.06 -15.57 6.12
N ILE A 8 -6.95 -15.07 6.99
CA ILE A 8 -8.40 -15.13 6.80
C ILE A 8 -8.80 -14.35 5.53
N TRP A 9 -8.31 -13.12 5.37
CA TRP A 9 -8.64 -12.33 4.19
C TRP A 9 -8.12 -12.91 2.89
N ARG A 10 -6.91 -13.49 2.89
CA ARG A 10 -6.39 -14.19 1.70
C ARG A 10 -7.26 -15.39 1.35
N LYS A 11 -7.74 -16.15 2.34
CA LYS A 11 -8.66 -17.27 2.11
C LYS A 11 -10.02 -16.80 1.58
N GLU A 12 -10.58 -15.74 2.13
CA GLU A 12 -11.84 -15.14 1.66
C GLU A 12 -11.70 -14.62 0.22
N MET A 13 -10.62 -13.91 -0.09
CA MET A 13 -10.33 -13.41 -1.42
C MET A 13 -10.23 -14.57 -2.44
N LEU A 14 -9.49 -15.63 -2.09
CA LEU A 14 -9.37 -16.82 -2.95
C LEU A 14 -10.71 -17.55 -3.11
N ALA A 15 -11.55 -17.62 -2.07
CA ALA A 15 -12.88 -18.21 -2.17
C ALA A 15 -13.76 -17.44 -3.16
N LEU A 16 -13.83 -16.11 -3.03
CA LEU A 16 -14.60 -15.24 -3.94
C LEU A 16 -14.13 -15.37 -5.39
N MET A 17 -12.81 -15.45 -5.61
CA MET A 17 -12.21 -15.64 -6.94
C MET A 17 -12.47 -17.03 -7.53
N ASN A 18 -12.59 -18.07 -6.69
CA ASN A 18 -12.83 -19.44 -7.13
C ASN A 18 -14.32 -19.72 -7.40
N GLU A 19 -15.22 -19.01 -6.71
CA GLU A 19 -16.67 -19.16 -6.90
C GLU A 19 -17.18 -18.65 -8.26
N ASP A 20 -16.45 -17.76 -8.93
CA ASP A 20 -16.79 -17.29 -10.28
C ASP A 20 -15.49 -16.98 -11.00
N ALA A 21 -15.17 -17.75 -12.04
CA ALA A 21 -13.91 -17.59 -12.77
C ALA A 21 -13.82 -16.26 -13.54
N ASP A 22 -14.94 -15.60 -13.79
CA ASP A 22 -15.08 -14.37 -14.57
C ASP A 22 -15.37 -13.16 -13.66
N TRP A 23 -15.06 -13.25 -12.36
CA TRP A 23 -15.36 -12.22 -11.35
C TRP A 23 -14.76 -10.86 -11.72
N TYR A 24 -13.67 -10.85 -12.49
CA TYR A 24 -12.96 -9.65 -12.96
C TYR A 24 -13.62 -8.98 -14.17
N ARG A 25 -14.59 -9.63 -14.83
CA ARG A 25 -15.25 -9.07 -16.02
C ARG A 25 -16.21 -7.93 -15.69
N ASN A 26 -16.79 -7.95 -14.50
CA ASN A 26 -17.80 -6.98 -14.07
C ASN A 26 -17.33 -6.22 -12.83
N GLU A 27 -16.65 -5.08 -13.06
CA GLU A 27 -16.12 -4.23 -11.99
C GLU A 27 -17.20 -3.67 -11.05
N ASP A 28 -18.46 -3.61 -11.51
CA ASP A 28 -19.56 -3.09 -10.69
C ASP A 28 -20.13 -4.13 -9.70
N THR A 29 -19.76 -5.40 -9.83
CA THR A 29 -20.26 -6.44 -8.92
C THR A 29 -19.78 -6.23 -7.49
N GLU A 30 -20.65 -6.55 -6.53
CA GLU A 30 -20.28 -6.55 -5.10
C GLU A 30 -19.06 -7.45 -4.84
N ARG A 31 -18.93 -8.54 -5.61
CA ARG A 31 -17.79 -9.45 -5.54
C ARG A 31 -16.48 -8.77 -5.93
N PHE A 32 -16.44 -8.07 -7.06
CA PHE A 32 -15.25 -7.33 -7.49
C PHE A 32 -14.87 -6.27 -6.46
N LYS A 33 -15.84 -5.47 -6.02
CA LYS A 33 -15.64 -4.45 -4.97
C LYS A 33 -15.09 -5.08 -3.67
N ARG A 34 -15.61 -6.25 -3.28
CA ARG A 34 -15.15 -6.98 -2.09
C ARG A 34 -13.73 -7.53 -2.25
N ILE A 35 -13.40 -8.14 -3.39
CA ILE A 35 -12.05 -8.62 -3.70
C ILE A 35 -11.06 -7.45 -3.66
N GLN A 36 -11.41 -6.30 -4.27
CA GLN A 36 -10.58 -5.11 -4.21
C GLN A 36 -10.40 -4.57 -2.78
N GLU A 37 -11.46 -4.60 -1.96
CA GLU A 37 -11.36 -4.19 -0.56
C GLU A 37 -10.44 -5.11 0.23
N LEU A 38 -10.57 -6.43 0.06
CA LEU A 38 -9.70 -7.43 0.69
C LEU A 38 -8.25 -7.28 0.23
N ALA A 39 -8.02 -7.09 -1.07
CA ALA A 39 -6.70 -6.83 -1.63
C ALA A 39 -6.07 -5.58 -1.00
N LYS A 40 -6.77 -4.44 -0.99
CA LYS A 40 -6.32 -3.21 -0.33
C LYS A 40 -6.01 -3.43 1.16
N LYS A 41 -6.84 -4.19 1.88
CA LYS A 41 -6.62 -4.54 3.29
C LYS A 41 -5.38 -5.42 3.50
N ILE A 42 -5.13 -6.38 2.62
CA ILE A 42 -3.94 -7.25 2.68
C ILE A 42 -2.68 -6.46 2.30
N GLU A 43 -2.75 -5.63 1.26
CA GLU A 43 -1.69 -4.75 0.80
C GLU A 43 -1.27 -3.77 1.90
N THR A 44 -2.24 -3.03 2.47
CA THR A 44 -1.98 -2.12 3.59
C THR A 44 -1.43 -2.83 4.82
N ALA A 45 -1.78 -4.10 5.05
CA ALA A 45 -1.22 -4.89 6.14
C ALA A 45 0.17 -5.47 5.81
N SER A 46 0.49 -5.66 4.53
CA SER A 46 1.78 -6.11 4.01
C SER A 46 2.70 -4.92 3.71
N THR A 47 2.78 -3.96 4.64
CA THR A 47 3.64 -2.77 4.52
C THR A 47 5.11 -3.10 4.23
N ARG A 48 5.55 -4.33 4.55
CA ARG A 48 6.93 -4.79 4.33
C ARG A 48 7.27 -5.05 2.87
N GLN A 49 6.30 -5.37 2.00
CA GLN A 49 6.59 -5.72 0.60
C GLN A 49 6.83 -4.50 -0.29
N PHE A 50 6.31 -3.32 0.08
CA PHE A 50 6.55 -2.11 -0.72
C PHE A 50 7.98 -1.60 -0.65
N SER A 51 8.74 -2.00 0.37
CA SER A 51 10.12 -1.55 0.53
C SER A 51 11.01 -1.87 -0.67
N SER A 52 10.74 -2.97 -1.38
CA SER A 52 11.47 -3.35 -2.58
C SER A 52 11.06 -2.59 -3.84
N HIS A 53 9.89 -1.95 -3.87
CA HIS A 53 9.41 -1.18 -5.03
C HIS A 53 9.84 0.30 -4.97
N ILE A 54 10.13 0.81 -3.79
CA ILE A 54 10.55 2.20 -3.60
C ILE A 54 12.05 2.29 -3.83
N SER A 55 12.44 2.70 -5.04
CA SER A 55 13.85 3.01 -5.32
C SER A 55 14.26 4.26 -4.57
N LYS A 56 15.29 4.14 -3.71
CA LYS A 56 15.86 5.25 -2.95
C LYS A 56 16.19 6.45 -3.84
N GLU A 57 16.81 6.19 -5.00
CA GLU A 57 17.17 7.21 -5.97
C GLU A 57 15.96 7.95 -6.56
N ARG A 58 14.87 7.22 -6.90
CA ARG A 58 13.62 7.84 -7.39
C ARG A 58 12.99 8.68 -6.29
N PHE A 59 12.95 8.18 -5.06
CA PHE A 59 12.43 8.92 -3.91
C PHE A 59 13.19 10.23 -3.69
N GLU A 60 14.53 10.19 -3.70
CA GLU A 60 15.36 11.38 -3.56
C GLU A 60 15.18 12.36 -4.73
N ALA A 61 15.02 11.86 -5.96
CA ALA A 61 14.72 12.69 -7.13
C ALA A 61 13.38 13.42 -6.96
N TYR A 62 12.32 12.71 -6.56
CA TYR A 62 11.02 13.32 -6.31
C TYR A 62 11.04 14.30 -5.14
N GLN A 63 11.80 14.01 -4.07
CA GLN A 63 12.01 14.98 -2.98
C GLN A 63 12.74 16.24 -3.46
N ARG A 64 13.76 16.12 -4.32
CA ARG A 64 14.43 17.29 -4.92
C ARG A 64 13.52 18.10 -5.84
N MET A 65 12.58 17.43 -6.52
CA MET A 65 11.55 18.10 -7.32
C MET A 65 10.50 18.81 -6.45
N GLY A 66 10.48 18.57 -5.13
CA GLY A 66 9.52 19.19 -4.22
C GLY A 66 8.15 18.52 -4.21
N LEU A 67 8.02 17.29 -4.74
CA LEU A 67 6.76 16.54 -4.70
C LEU A 67 6.34 16.27 -3.26
N GLN A 68 5.04 16.36 -3.00
CA GLN A 68 4.47 15.99 -1.73
C GLN A 68 4.52 14.48 -1.52
N PHE A 69 4.57 14.07 -0.26
CA PHE A 69 4.59 12.66 0.12
C PHE A 69 3.40 11.86 -0.45
N LYS A 70 2.25 12.53 -0.66
CA LYS A 70 1.09 11.95 -1.32
C LYS A 70 1.36 11.65 -2.80
N GLU A 71 1.91 12.62 -3.54
CA GLU A 71 2.23 12.46 -4.96
C GLU A 71 3.30 11.39 -5.16
N ILE A 72 4.32 11.37 -4.30
CA ILE A 72 5.36 10.32 -4.32
C ILE A 72 4.73 8.93 -4.08
N ALA A 73 3.78 8.84 -3.14
CA ALA A 73 3.10 7.59 -2.87
C ALA A 73 2.25 7.15 -4.09
N GLU A 74 1.57 8.08 -4.75
CA GLU A 74 0.83 7.82 -6.00
C GLU A 74 1.77 7.33 -7.12
N GLU A 75 2.94 7.95 -7.30
CA GLU A 75 3.96 7.56 -8.27
C GLU A 75 4.53 6.15 -8.03
N PHE A 76 4.68 5.74 -6.78
CA PHE A 76 5.10 4.38 -6.42
C PHE A 76 3.93 3.39 -6.38
N HIS A 77 2.69 3.83 -6.64
CA HIS A 77 1.47 3.04 -6.45
C HIS A 77 1.35 2.43 -5.05
N ILE A 78 1.79 3.18 -4.03
CA ILE A 78 1.74 2.78 -2.62
C ILE A 78 0.87 3.74 -1.82
N THR A 79 0.52 3.32 -0.61
CA THR A 79 -0.14 4.22 0.33
C THR A 79 0.86 5.16 1.00
N THR A 80 0.41 6.35 1.38
CA THR A 80 1.21 7.31 2.15
C THR A 80 1.75 6.71 3.44
N THR A 81 0.97 5.87 4.12
CA THR A 81 1.38 5.12 5.31
C THR A 81 2.56 4.17 5.01
N ALA A 82 2.53 3.46 3.88
CA ALA A 82 3.62 2.59 3.48
C ALA A 82 4.89 3.38 3.15
N LEU A 83 4.76 4.51 2.44
CA LEU A 83 5.88 5.40 2.17
C LEU A 83 6.46 5.98 3.47
N GLN A 84 5.62 6.31 4.47
CA GLN A 84 6.07 6.85 5.76
C GLN A 84 6.87 5.80 6.54
N GLN A 85 6.38 4.56 6.50
CA GLN A 85 7.07 3.44 7.12
C GLN A 85 8.40 3.16 6.43
N TRP A 86 8.45 3.16 5.09
CA TRP A 86 9.69 3.00 4.32
C TRP A 86 10.68 4.13 4.59
N HIS A 87 10.21 5.37 4.65
CA HIS A 87 11.02 6.54 4.98
C HIS A 87 11.67 6.41 6.36
N LYS A 88 10.90 5.95 7.36
CA LYS A 88 11.42 5.63 8.69
C LYS A 88 12.44 4.47 8.65
N ASP A 89 12.16 3.42 7.90
CA ASP A 89 13.02 2.23 7.78
C ASP A 89 14.36 2.55 7.10
N ASN A 90 14.36 3.46 6.12
CA ASN A 90 15.57 3.94 5.43
C ASN A 90 16.35 5.00 6.22
N GLY A 91 15.93 5.34 7.44
CA GLY A 91 16.62 6.29 8.30
C GLY A 91 16.46 7.75 7.89
N TYR A 92 15.49 8.09 7.04
CA TYR A 92 15.24 9.49 6.72
C TYR A 92 14.62 10.21 7.94
N PRO A 93 15.05 11.45 8.22
CA PRO A 93 14.55 12.21 9.36
C PRO A 93 13.06 12.50 9.16
N ILE A 94 12.22 11.96 10.04
CA ILE A 94 10.84 12.38 10.13
C ILE A 94 10.88 13.83 10.61
N TYR A 95 10.75 14.79 9.69
CA TYR A 95 10.55 16.18 10.04
C TYR A 95 9.19 16.29 10.74
N ASN A 96 9.19 16.04 12.05
CA ASN A 96 8.11 16.49 12.89
C ASN A 96 8.22 18.01 12.91
N LYS A 97 7.33 18.71 12.19
CA LYS A 97 7.24 20.18 12.18
C LYS A 97 6.82 20.75 13.55
N ASN A 98 7.18 20.09 14.64
CA ASN A 98 6.96 20.51 16.02
C ASN A 98 8.25 20.88 16.76
N ASN A 99 9.43 20.79 16.16
CA ASN A 99 10.61 21.51 16.69
C ASN A 99 10.70 22.90 16.06
N ARG A 100 9.68 23.71 16.35
CA ARG A 100 9.76 25.16 16.29
C ARG A 100 9.78 25.67 17.73
N LYS A 101 10.89 25.43 18.43
CA LYS A 101 11.35 26.29 19.53
C LYS A 101 12.81 26.02 19.84
#